data_AF-A0A8H7TLH2-F1
#
_entry.id   AF-A0A8H7TLH2-F1
#
_cell.length_a   1.000
_cell.length_b   1.000
_cell.length_c   1.000
_cell.angle_alpha   90.00
_cell.angle_beta   90.00
_cell.angle_gamma   90.00
#
_symmetry.space_group_name_H-M   'P 1'
#
loop_
_entity.id
_entity.type
_entity.pdbx_description
1 polymer ?
#
loop_
_entity_poly.entity_id
_entity_poly.type
_entity_poly.pdbx_seq_one_letter_code
_entity_poly.pdbx_strand_id
1 'polypeptide(L)'
;MTWILLWITTFKNAWRIDSSIRPEIHVNDLEQADHTIFDITFTGLFIQCTVSVLGYFWMYALTRRSKLSLLATVPPFALNILHAGTHTLCGPLDVFAWLSYGVIHFISPFLAAFWLWLFASPGVVSIFAWCFGIQNCLGIITHLSMPTAAPWYGDQYGYPLPPGNYSMPGSAAGLVRVDAVLGTHIYANAFKASPLVFGAFPSLHGAFSCCCFLFVARYSRRGAYILGFYVLWQWFSTMYLRHHWRIDLLGGLAYSAFAFSIFYRSLQRMDKAYATGASGENGWQRLFEGTRLQYLFDKRTEKGYVSVMGDRDDGEYVRLSVDDAIRNHRERDLESAWVDDRGATWTTRDPTEHMPGK
;
A
#
# COMPACT_ATOMS: atom_id res chain seq x y z
N MET A 1 -12.10 8.00 10.82
CA MET A 1 -11.08 8.58 11.72
C MET A 1 -10.91 7.81 13.03
N THR A 2 -11.95 7.16 13.56
CA THR A 2 -11.92 6.42 14.85
C THR A 2 -10.72 5.48 15.00
N TRP A 3 -10.50 4.56 14.05
CA TRP A 3 -9.38 3.60 14.12
C TRP A 3 -8.00 4.27 14.11
N ILE A 4 -7.83 5.33 13.33
CA ILE A 4 -6.56 6.08 13.28
C ILE A 4 -6.29 6.72 14.64
N LEU A 5 -7.31 7.35 15.24
CA LEU A 5 -7.19 7.96 16.57
C LEU A 5 -6.92 6.93 17.65
N LEU A 6 -7.59 5.77 17.61
CA LEU A 6 -7.33 4.65 18.52
C LEU A 6 -5.88 4.19 18.41
N TRP A 7 -5.40 3.91 17.19
CA TRP A 7 -4.02 3.49 16.96
C TRP A 7 -3.00 4.52 17.49
N ILE A 8 -3.09 5.79 17.09
CA ILE A 8 -2.13 6.82 17.50
C ILE A 8 -2.14 7.00 19.02
N THR A 9 -3.33 7.00 19.63
CA THR A 9 -3.47 7.16 21.07
C THR A 9 -2.86 5.97 21.80
N THR A 10 -3.14 4.74 21.36
CA THR A 10 -2.57 3.52 21.96
C THR A 10 -1.05 3.50 21.79
N PHE A 11 -0.53 3.76 20.59
CA PHE A 11 0.91 3.78 20.32
C PHE A 11 1.64 4.81 21.20
N LYS A 12 1.15 6.05 21.22
CA LYS A 12 1.78 7.14 21.99
C LYS A 12 1.74 6.92 23.50
N ASN A 13 0.76 6.16 24.00
CA ASN A 13 0.61 5.86 25.42
C ASN A 13 1.08 4.46 25.80
N ALA A 14 1.63 3.67 24.87
CA ALA A 14 2.06 2.30 25.14
C ALA A 14 3.13 2.24 26.24
N TRP A 15 3.97 3.27 26.39
CA TRP A 15 4.95 3.38 27.47
C TRP A 15 4.31 3.35 28.88
N ARG A 16 3.02 3.69 29.02
CA ARG A 16 2.29 3.69 30.30
C ARG A 16 1.86 2.30 30.76
N ILE A 17 1.94 1.29 29.89
CA ILE A 17 1.60 -0.09 30.26
C ILE A 17 2.69 -0.59 31.21
N ASP A 18 2.32 -1.00 32.41
CA ASP A 18 3.24 -1.50 33.43
C ASP A 18 4.03 -2.71 32.91
N SER A 19 5.35 -2.74 33.12
CA SER A 19 6.21 -3.81 32.60
C SER A 19 5.89 -5.19 33.19
N SER A 20 5.27 -5.26 34.38
CA SER A 20 4.91 -6.54 35.04
C SER A 20 3.78 -7.29 34.36
N ILE A 21 2.93 -6.59 33.59
CA ILE A 21 1.79 -7.20 32.86
C ILE A 21 2.08 -7.36 31.37
N ARG A 22 3.24 -6.93 30.90
CA ARG A 22 3.61 -7.06 29.48
C ARG A 22 4.10 -8.48 29.19
N PRO A 23 3.87 -8.99 27.97
CA PRO A 23 4.37 -10.30 27.56
C PRO A 23 5.90 -10.40 27.61
N GLU A 24 6.41 -11.62 27.52
CA GLU A 24 7.82 -11.85 27.27
C GLU A 24 8.23 -11.24 25.92
N ILE A 25 9.49 -10.79 25.80
CA ILE A 25 10.03 -10.24 24.55
C ILE A 25 10.70 -11.37 23.76
N HIS A 26 10.14 -11.68 22.60
CA HIS A 26 10.57 -12.76 21.72
C HIS A 26 11.69 -12.26 20.80
N VAL A 27 12.92 -12.20 21.32
CA VAL A 27 14.07 -11.63 20.59
C VAL A 27 14.53 -12.49 19.40
N ASN A 28 14.33 -13.81 19.47
CA ASN A 28 14.87 -14.76 18.47
C ASN A 28 13.86 -15.13 17.36
N ASP A 29 12.55 -15.03 17.64
CA ASP A 29 11.51 -15.61 16.77
C ASP A 29 11.54 -15.06 15.35
N LEU A 30 11.72 -13.74 15.19
CA LEU A 30 11.72 -13.13 13.86
C LEU A 30 12.97 -13.46 13.07
N GLU A 31 14.15 -13.49 13.70
CA GLU A 31 15.39 -13.88 13.02
C GLU A 31 15.30 -15.33 12.53
N GLN A 32 14.87 -16.25 13.41
CA GLN A 32 14.72 -17.66 13.06
C GLN A 32 13.68 -17.87 11.95
N ALA A 33 12.55 -17.16 12.03
CA ALA A 33 11.50 -17.24 11.02
C ALA A 33 11.98 -16.63 9.68
N ASP A 34 12.70 -15.52 9.70
CA ASP A 34 13.25 -14.89 8.50
C ASP A 34 14.24 -15.82 7.79
N HIS A 35 15.17 -16.44 8.52
CA HIS A 35 16.10 -17.44 7.98
C HIS A 35 15.37 -18.68 7.43
N THR A 36 14.39 -19.21 8.17
CA THR A 36 13.61 -20.38 7.75
C THR A 36 12.86 -20.13 6.44
N ILE A 37 12.30 -18.92 6.27
CA ILE A 37 11.48 -18.57 5.10
C ILE A 37 12.35 -18.13 3.92
N PHE A 38 13.37 -17.32 4.15
CA PHE A 38 14.04 -16.58 3.08
C PHE A 38 15.43 -17.09 2.72
N ASP A 39 16.06 -17.96 3.52
CA ASP A 39 17.31 -18.58 3.12
C ASP A 39 17.10 -19.53 1.94
N ILE A 40 18.14 -19.67 1.10
CA ILE A 40 18.11 -20.49 -0.11
C ILE A 40 18.27 -21.97 0.30
N THR A 41 17.21 -22.51 0.89
CA THR A 41 17.03 -23.90 1.28
C THR A 41 15.77 -24.45 0.61
N PHE A 42 15.63 -25.79 0.58
CA PHE A 42 14.40 -26.39 0.05
C PHE A 42 13.15 -25.89 0.78
N THR A 43 13.20 -25.84 2.11
CA THR A 43 12.10 -25.35 2.95
C THR A 43 11.77 -23.89 2.68
N GLY A 44 12.79 -23.01 2.63
CA GLY A 44 12.59 -21.58 2.37
C GLY A 44 11.99 -21.33 0.99
N LEU A 45 12.53 -21.96 -0.06
CA LEU A 45 11.98 -21.85 -1.42
C LEU A 45 10.54 -22.40 -1.50
N PHE A 46 10.25 -23.52 -0.83
CA PHE A 46 8.90 -24.07 -0.78
C PHE A 46 7.91 -23.10 -0.12
N ILE A 47 8.27 -22.49 1.02
CA ILE A 47 7.44 -21.51 1.70
C ILE A 47 7.22 -20.28 0.82
N GLN A 48 8.28 -19.72 0.22
CA GLN A 48 8.17 -18.55 -0.66
C GLN A 48 7.25 -18.83 -1.86
N CYS A 49 7.42 -19.96 -2.54
CA CYS A 49 6.53 -20.39 -3.62
C CYS A 49 5.08 -20.52 -3.15
N THR A 50 4.86 -21.10 -1.97
CA THR A 50 3.52 -21.24 -1.38
C THR A 50 2.89 -19.87 -1.11
N VAL A 51 3.63 -18.95 -0.49
CA VAL A 51 3.17 -17.57 -0.25
C VAL A 51 2.84 -16.86 -1.57
N SER A 52 3.67 -17.03 -2.61
CA SER A 52 3.42 -16.49 -3.95
C SER A 52 2.13 -17.03 -4.56
N VAL A 53 1.88 -18.35 -4.46
CA VAL A 53 0.65 -18.99 -4.95
C VAL A 53 -0.58 -18.48 -4.19
N LEU A 54 -0.49 -18.37 -2.86
CA LEU A 54 -1.56 -17.80 -2.04
C LEU A 54 -1.83 -16.34 -2.42
N GLY A 55 -0.79 -15.54 -2.68
CA GLY A 55 -0.89 -14.17 -3.17
C GLY A 55 -1.62 -14.09 -4.51
N TYR A 56 -1.28 -14.96 -5.47
CA TYR A 56 -1.99 -15.05 -6.75
C TYR A 56 -3.48 -15.33 -6.56
N PHE A 57 -3.82 -16.37 -5.79
CA PHE A 57 -5.21 -16.75 -5.57
C PHE A 57 -5.99 -15.69 -4.80
N TRP A 58 -5.39 -15.04 -3.82
CA TRP A 58 -5.98 -13.91 -3.11
C TRP A 58 -6.35 -12.77 -4.07
N MET A 59 -5.38 -12.30 -4.87
CA MET A 59 -5.62 -11.21 -5.81
C MET A 59 -6.62 -11.64 -6.91
N TYR A 60 -6.57 -12.89 -7.36
CA TYR A 60 -7.50 -13.42 -8.35
C TYR A 60 -8.93 -13.53 -7.80
N ALA A 61 -9.09 -13.94 -6.54
CA ALA A 61 -10.40 -14.03 -5.90
C ALA A 61 -11.06 -12.65 -5.78
N LEU A 62 -10.29 -11.59 -5.55
CA LEU A 62 -10.79 -10.22 -5.51
C LEU A 62 -11.07 -9.66 -6.90
N THR A 63 -10.11 -9.79 -7.83
CA THR A 63 -10.12 -9.01 -9.08
C THR A 63 -10.59 -9.79 -10.31
N ARG A 64 -10.61 -11.12 -10.25
CA ARG A 64 -10.82 -12.03 -11.39
C ARG A 64 -9.87 -11.81 -12.57
N ARG A 65 -8.72 -11.16 -12.35
CA ARG A 65 -7.74 -10.80 -13.40
C ARG A 65 -6.41 -11.52 -13.21
N SER A 66 -6.19 -12.60 -13.96
CA SER A 66 -4.98 -13.41 -13.89
C SER A 66 -3.68 -12.62 -14.07
N LYS A 67 -3.61 -11.74 -15.08
CA LYS A 67 -2.41 -10.90 -15.35
C LYS A 67 -2.08 -9.96 -14.18
N LEU A 68 -3.10 -9.43 -13.50
CA LEU A 68 -2.90 -8.56 -12.35
C LEU A 68 -2.48 -9.37 -11.12
N SER A 69 -3.04 -10.57 -10.95
CA SER A 69 -2.70 -11.49 -9.86
C SER A 69 -1.23 -11.91 -9.85
N LEU A 70 -0.54 -11.87 -10.99
CA LEU A 70 0.91 -12.08 -11.04
C LEU A 70 1.69 -11.07 -10.19
N LEU A 71 1.20 -9.83 -9.99
CA LEU A 71 1.89 -8.89 -9.11
C LEU A 71 1.94 -9.37 -7.66
N ALA A 72 0.96 -10.15 -7.22
CA ALA A 72 0.88 -10.67 -5.87
C ALA A 72 1.78 -11.90 -5.63
N THR A 73 2.41 -12.46 -6.69
CA THR A 73 3.39 -13.55 -6.55
C THR A 73 4.81 -13.03 -6.28
N VAL A 74 5.08 -11.79 -6.64
CA VAL A 74 6.40 -11.14 -6.58
C VAL A 74 6.96 -10.91 -5.16
N PRO A 75 6.16 -10.54 -4.13
CA PRO A 75 6.69 -10.04 -2.87
C PRO A 75 7.77 -10.89 -2.17
N PRO A 76 7.63 -12.22 -2.00
CA PRO A 76 8.64 -13.01 -1.29
C PRO A 76 10.01 -12.97 -1.98
N PHE A 77 10.03 -13.07 -3.31
CA PHE A 77 11.26 -13.05 -4.10
C PHE A 77 11.85 -11.64 -4.24
N ALA A 78 10.99 -10.62 -4.38
CA ALA A 78 11.45 -9.23 -4.40
C ALA A 78 12.16 -8.86 -3.08
N LEU A 79 11.66 -9.32 -1.94
CA LEU A 79 12.31 -9.09 -0.64
C LEU A 79 13.72 -9.68 -0.59
N ASN A 80 13.96 -10.85 -1.18
CA ASN A 80 15.31 -11.41 -1.28
C ASN A 80 16.26 -10.56 -2.12
N ILE A 81 15.79 -10.07 -3.28
CA ILE A 81 16.58 -9.19 -4.14
C ILE A 81 16.90 -7.88 -3.42
N LEU A 82 15.90 -7.27 -2.78
CA LEU A 82 16.09 -6.02 -2.03
C LEU A 82 17.06 -6.23 -0.85
N HIS A 83 16.90 -7.33 -0.11
CA HIS A 83 17.74 -7.66 1.04
C HIS A 83 19.22 -7.83 0.64
N ALA A 84 19.51 -8.48 -0.49
CA ALA A 84 20.88 -8.62 -1.00
C ALA A 84 21.57 -7.25 -1.23
N GLY A 85 20.80 -6.21 -1.58
CA GLY A 85 21.30 -4.85 -1.73
C GLY A 85 21.58 -4.12 -0.42
N THR A 86 21.20 -4.68 0.75
CA THR A 86 21.28 -3.95 2.03
C THR A 86 22.64 -3.98 2.70
N HIS A 87 23.56 -4.82 2.24
CA HIS A 87 24.87 -5.02 2.88
C HIS A 87 25.90 -3.95 2.51
N THR A 88 25.69 -3.21 1.42
CA THR A 88 26.63 -2.16 0.97
C THR A 88 26.24 -0.83 1.60
N LEU A 89 26.94 -0.41 2.65
CA LEU A 89 26.65 0.83 3.37
C LEU A 89 27.45 2.00 2.78
N CYS A 90 26.76 3.07 2.39
CA CYS A 90 27.41 4.31 1.98
C CYS A 90 26.50 5.54 2.17
N GLY A 91 27.10 6.71 2.31
CA GLY A 91 26.39 7.97 2.56
C GLY A 91 25.26 8.28 1.56
N PRO A 92 25.46 8.12 0.23
CA PRO A 92 24.37 8.30 -0.73
C PRO A 92 23.19 7.35 -0.53
N LEU A 93 23.45 6.08 -0.21
CA LEU A 93 22.39 5.11 0.10
C LEU A 93 21.73 5.40 1.46
N ASP A 94 22.47 5.93 2.43
CA ASP A 94 21.91 6.40 3.71
C ASP A 94 20.88 7.51 3.47
N VAL A 95 21.21 8.53 2.68
CA VAL A 95 20.27 9.62 2.33
C VAL A 95 19.10 9.10 1.49
N PHE A 96 19.35 8.20 0.54
CA PHE A 96 18.31 7.60 -0.29
C PHE A 96 17.33 6.77 0.54
N ALA A 97 17.80 5.90 1.43
CA ALA A 97 16.95 5.11 2.30
C ALA A 97 16.19 6.00 3.29
N TRP A 98 16.87 7.00 3.83
CA TRP A 98 16.27 7.98 4.73
C TRP A 98 15.11 8.75 4.10
N LEU A 99 15.22 9.17 2.84
CA LEU A 99 14.18 9.96 2.20
C LEU A 99 12.84 9.19 2.15
N SER A 100 12.88 7.87 1.88
CA SER A 100 11.68 7.03 1.99
C SER A 100 11.24 6.89 3.45
N TYR A 101 12.15 6.42 4.31
CA TYR A 101 11.84 6.03 5.68
C TYR A 101 11.45 7.19 6.60
N GLY A 102 12.24 8.25 6.62
CA GLY A 102 12.13 9.37 7.54
C GLY A 102 11.28 10.54 7.04
N VAL A 103 11.01 10.63 5.73
CA VAL A 103 10.26 11.77 5.15
C VAL A 103 9.00 11.29 4.45
N ILE A 104 9.13 10.56 3.33
CA ILE A 104 8.00 10.19 2.49
C ILE A 104 7.00 9.33 3.26
N HIS A 105 7.47 8.43 4.13
CA HIS A 105 6.62 7.61 4.99
C HIS A 105 5.53 8.42 5.70
N PHE A 106 5.89 9.53 6.34
CA PHE A 106 4.95 10.33 7.15
C PHE A 106 3.96 11.13 6.30
N ILE A 107 4.33 11.53 5.08
CA ILE A 107 3.47 12.32 4.19
C ILE A 107 2.65 11.46 3.22
N SER A 108 3.11 10.25 2.92
CA SER A 108 2.51 9.39 1.89
C SER A 108 1.03 9.07 2.10
N PRO A 109 0.50 8.80 3.32
CA PRO A 109 -0.92 8.52 3.50
C PRO A 109 -1.79 9.76 3.22
N PHE A 110 -1.28 10.96 3.53
CA PHE A 110 -1.97 12.22 3.25
C PHE A 110 -1.98 12.52 1.75
N LEU A 111 -0.84 12.31 1.06
CA LEU A 111 -0.76 12.47 -0.39
C LEU A 111 -1.66 11.47 -1.10
N ALA A 112 -1.70 10.21 -0.66
CA ALA A 112 -2.60 9.19 -1.21
C ALA A 112 -4.06 9.56 -0.95
N ALA A 113 -4.43 9.98 0.26
CA ALA A 113 -5.79 10.42 0.58
C ALA A 113 -6.23 11.63 -0.26
N PHE A 114 -5.35 12.62 -0.42
CA PHE A 114 -5.62 13.79 -1.25
C PHE A 114 -5.76 13.43 -2.73
N TRP A 115 -4.89 12.56 -3.23
CA TRP A 115 -4.98 12.05 -4.61
C TRP A 115 -6.28 11.27 -4.84
N LEU A 116 -6.66 10.40 -3.90
CA LEU A 116 -7.93 9.65 -3.95
C LEU A 116 -9.13 10.60 -3.85
N TRP A 117 -9.05 11.66 -3.05
CA TRP A 117 -10.12 12.65 -2.95
C TRP A 117 -10.34 13.38 -4.27
N LEU A 118 -9.25 13.78 -4.92
CA LEU A 118 -9.30 14.42 -6.23
C LEU A 118 -9.86 13.47 -7.27
N PHE A 119 -9.27 12.28 -7.40
CA PHE A 119 -9.40 11.46 -8.60
C PHE A 119 -10.16 10.16 -8.42
N ALA A 120 -10.54 9.72 -7.20
CA ALA A 120 -11.31 8.50 -6.98
C ALA A 120 -12.81 8.79 -6.76
N SER A 121 -13.62 7.73 -6.84
CA SER A 121 -15.07 7.79 -6.61
C SER A 121 -15.40 8.40 -5.24
N PRO A 122 -16.46 9.21 -5.10
CA PRO A 122 -16.86 9.77 -3.81
C PRO A 122 -16.95 8.73 -2.69
N GLY A 123 -16.33 9.05 -1.56
CA GLY A 123 -16.27 8.19 -0.36
C GLY A 123 -15.10 7.20 -0.31
N VAL A 124 -14.36 6.97 -1.40
CA VAL A 124 -13.22 6.03 -1.42
C VAL A 124 -12.15 6.42 -0.39
N VAL A 125 -11.93 7.72 -0.19
CA VAL A 125 -11.02 8.26 0.83
C VAL A 125 -11.39 7.81 2.24
N SER A 126 -12.70 7.73 2.53
CA SER A 126 -13.18 7.22 3.81
C SER A 126 -12.78 5.77 3.97
N ILE A 127 -13.02 4.93 2.96
CA ILE A 127 -12.62 3.51 2.98
C ILE A 127 -11.10 3.35 3.12
N PHE A 128 -10.31 4.18 2.43
CA PHE A 128 -8.87 4.25 2.63
C PHE A 128 -8.50 4.54 4.09
N ALA A 129 -9.12 5.55 4.71
CA ALA A 129 -8.87 5.88 6.12
C ALA A 129 -9.29 4.76 7.09
N TRP A 130 -10.35 4.01 6.77
CA TRP A 130 -10.75 2.81 7.54
C TRP A 130 -9.72 1.69 7.40
N CYS A 131 -9.33 1.33 6.18
CA CYS A 131 -8.29 0.31 5.94
C CYS A 131 -6.95 0.68 6.58
N PHE A 132 -6.56 1.95 6.48
CA PHE A 132 -5.36 2.49 7.08
C PHE A 132 -5.41 2.44 8.61
N GLY A 133 -6.55 2.79 9.22
CA GLY A 133 -6.71 2.69 10.67
C GLY A 133 -6.72 1.24 11.16
N ILE A 134 -7.45 0.33 10.50
CA ILE A 134 -7.60 -1.06 10.91
C ILE A 134 -6.26 -1.80 10.87
N GLN A 135 -5.51 -1.72 9.78
CA GLN A 135 -4.20 -2.40 9.70
C GLN A 135 -3.23 -1.93 10.79
N ASN A 136 -3.31 -0.65 11.15
CA ASN A 136 -2.49 -0.04 12.18
C ASN A 136 -2.91 -0.49 13.58
N CYS A 137 -4.21 -0.58 13.84
CA CYS A 137 -4.75 -1.17 15.05
C CYS A 137 -4.36 -2.66 15.18
N LEU A 138 -4.38 -3.42 14.10
CA LEU A 138 -3.90 -4.79 14.11
C LEU A 138 -2.40 -4.84 14.41
N GLY A 139 -1.61 -3.97 13.78
CA GLY A 139 -0.16 -3.89 14.02
C GLY A 139 0.16 -3.60 15.49
N ILE A 140 -0.49 -2.60 16.09
CA ILE A 140 -0.25 -2.26 17.50
C ILE A 140 -0.71 -3.37 18.45
N ILE A 141 -1.80 -4.07 18.13
CA ILE A 141 -2.24 -5.24 18.90
C ILE A 141 -1.15 -6.32 18.86
N THR A 142 -0.59 -6.60 17.68
CA THR A 142 0.50 -7.57 17.53
C THR A 142 1.76 -7.13 18.27
N HIS A 143 2.17 -5.87 18.15
CA HIS A 143 3.34 -5.33 18.88
C HIS A 143 3.20 -5.45 20.40
N LEU A 144 1.98 -5.30 20.92
CA LEU A 144 1.71 -5.40 22.36
C LEU A 144 1.57 -6.84 22.83
N SER A 145 1.04 -7.75 22.00
CA SER A 145 0.81 -9.15 22.35
C SER A 145 2.03 -10.04 22.14
N MET A 146 2.86 -9.73 21.13
CA MET A 146 4.03 -10.49 20.70
C MET A 146 5.19 -9.52 20.41
N PRO A 147 5.80 -8.94 21.44
CA PRO A 147 6.89 -8.00 21.26
C PRO A 147 8.13 -8.73 20.74
N THR A 148 8.69 -8.21 19.66
CA THR A 148 9.73 -8.88 18.87
C THR A 148 10.87 -7.91 18.51
N ALA A 149 12.09 -8.44 18.39
CA ALA A 149 13.28 -7.64 18.11
C ALA A 149 13.54 -7.48 16.60
N ALA A 150 14.01 -6.30 16.22
CA ALA A 150 14.46 -6.00 14.86
C ALA A 150 15.99 -6.20 14.71
N PRO A 151 16.53 -6.22 13.47
CA PRO A 151 17.93 -6.56 13.22
C PRO A 151 18.96 -5.71 13.98
N TRP A 152 18.64 -4.43 14.24
CA TRP A 152 19.50 -3.53 15.04
C TRP A 152 19.83 -4.07 16.43
N TYR A 153 18.98 -4.93 17.00
CA TYR A 153 19.20 -5.49 18.33
C TYR A 153 20.44 -6.39 18.35
N GLY A 154 20.57 -7.27 17.35
CA GLY A 154 21.77 -8.10 17.18
C GLY A 154 23.02 -7.28 16.85
N ASP A 155 22.87 -6.23 16.03
CA ASP A 155 23.98 -5.32 15.72
C ASP A 155 24.55 -4.62 16.96
N GLN A 156 23.69 -4.31 17.92
CA GLN A 156 24.04 -3.53 19.10
C GLN A 156 24.47 -4.39 20.30
N TYR A 157 23.83 -5.55 20.48
CA TYR A 157 24.02 -6.38 21.67
C TYR A 157 24.73 -7.72 21.40
N GLY A 158 24.96 -8.07 20.13
CA GLY A 158 25.70 -9.27 19.74
C GLY A 158 24.86 -10.55 19.77
N TYR A 159 25.51 -11.64 19.33
CA TYR A 159 24.92 -12.98 19.21
C TYR A 159 25.64 -14.00 20.12
N PRO A 160 24.93 -14.95 20.75
CA PRO A 160 23.47 -15.13 20.74
C PRO A 160 22.73 -13.95 21.38
N LEU A 161 21.51 -13.67 20.90
CA LEU A 161 20.76 -12.49 21.34
C LEU A 161 20.47 -12.55 22.85
N PRO A 162 20.83 -11.52 23.62
CA PRO A 162 20.51 -11.49 25.04
C PRO A 162 19.00 -11.36 25.26
N PRO A 163 18.47 -11.76 26.43
CA PRO A 163 17.07 -11.58 26.75
C PRO A 163 16.66 -10.10 26.73
N GLY A 164 15.58 -9.79 26.02
CA GLY A 164 14.99 -8.46 25.97
C GLY A 164 14.38 -8.07 27.33
N ASN A 165 14.41 -6.78 27.67
CA ASN A 165 13.66 -6.27 28.81
C ASN A 165 13.10 -4.87 28.52
N TYR A 166 12.02 -4.48 29.22
CA TYR A 166 11.32 -3.22 28.98
C TYR A 166 12.04 -1.95 29.46
N SER A 167 13.20 -2.07 30.11
CA SER A 167 14.05 -0.92 30.44
C SER A 167 15.04 -0.56 29.32
N MET A 168 15.17 -1.42 28.29
CA MET A 168 16.06 -1.15 27.16
C MET A 168 15.55 0.05 26.35
N PRO A 169 16.43 1.04 26.05
CA PRO A 169 16.04 2.19 25.24
C PRO A 169 15.86 1.80 23.78
N GLY A 170 15.06 2.57 23.03
CA GLY A 170 14.98 2.42 21.59
C GLY A 170 16.30 2.83 20.89
N SER A 171 16.51 2.27 19.70
CA SER A 171 17.72 2.50 18.90
C SER A 171 17.38 3.17 17.58
N ALA A 172 18.17 4.18 17.21
CA ALA A 172 18.10 4.79 15.88
C ALA A 172 18.69 3.89 14.78
N ALA A 173 19.33 2.77 15.14
CA ALA A 173 19.85 1.79 14.20
C ALA A 173 20.69 2.45 13.08
N GLY A 174 20.41 2.11 11.81
CA GLY A 174 21.11 2.68 10.67
C GLY A 174 20.93 4.20 10.50
N LEU A 175 19.92 4.82 11.11
CA LEU A 175 19.70 6.27 11.03
C LEU A 175 20.79 7.08 11.75
N VAL A 176 21.60 6.46 12.61
CA VAL A 176 22.78 7.12 13.18
C VAL A 176 23.74 7.60 12.08
N ARG A 177 23.82 6.87 10.96
CA ARG A 177 24.62 7.30 9.80
C ARG A 177 24.00 8.52 9.09
N VAL A 178 22.68 8.60 9.07
CA VAL A 178 21.95 9.74 8.50
C VAL A 178 22.15 10.99 9.37
N ASP A 179 22.04 10.84 10.68
CA ASP A 179 22.36 11.89 11.66
C ASP A 179 23.78 12.43 11.43
N ALA A 180 24.76 11.54 11.19
CA ALA A 180 26.13 11.94 10.86
C ALA A 180 26.27 12.69 9.53
N VAL A 181 25.56 12.25 8.47
CA VAL A 181 25.56 12.95 7.17
C VAL A 181 24.93 14.35 7.27
N LEU A 182 23.86 14.50 8.07
CA LEU A 182 23.15 15.77 8.23
C LEU A 182 23.76 16.68 9.31
N GLY A 183 24.69 16.18 10.12
CA GLY A 183 25.22 16.89 11.28
C GLY A 183 24.18 17.15 12.37
N THR A 184 23.23 16.22 12.56
CA THR A 184 22.14 16.35 13.54
C THR A 184 22.09 15.16 14.49
N HIS A 185 21.22 15.22 15.50
CA HIS A 185 20.90 14.10 16.41
C HIS A 185 19.40 13.82 16.47
N ILE A 186 18.68 14.14 15.40
CA ILE A 186 17.21 14.11 15.38
C ILE A 186 16.74 12.67 15.55
N TYR A 187 17.34 11.72 14.83
CA TYR A 187 16.91 10.32 14.88
C TYR A 187 17.37 9.63 16.16
N ALA A 188 18.60 9.87 16.60
CA ALA A 188 19.09 9.37 17.88
C ALA A 188 18.15 9.75 19.04
N ASN A 189 17.71 11.01 19.09
CA ASN A 189 16.80 11.48 20.14
C ASN A 189 15.37 10.94 19.97
N ALA A 190 14.84 10.90 18.74
CA ALA A 190 13.48 10.42 18.49
C ALA A 190 13.31 8.94 18.83
N PHE A 191 14.24 8.08 18.42
CA PHE A 191 14.15 6.64 18.64
C PHE A 191 14.41 6.24 20.09
N LYS A 192 15.27 6.97 20.81
CA LYS A 192 15.47 6.77 22.25
C LYS A 192 14.16 6.94 23.05
N ALA A 193 13.26 7.81 22.57
CA ALA A 193 11.96 8.06 23.15
C ALA A 193 10.83 7.17 22.59
N SER A 194 11.15 6.12 21.82
CA SER A 194 10.12 5.25 21.23
C SER A 194 9.30 4.54 22.32
N PRO A 195 7.95 4.63 22.28
CA PRO A 195 7.10 3.98 23.26
C PRO A 195 7.05 2.45 23.10
N LEU A 196 7.47 1.94 21.95
CA LEU A 196 7.52 0.51 21.62
C LEU A 196 8.85 0.18 20.96
N VAL A 197 9.78 -0.32 21.77
CA VAL A 197 11.13 -0.70 21.33
C VAL A 197 11.12 -2.03 20.58
N PHE A 198 10.34 -3.00 21.07
CA PHE A 198 10.23 -4.35 20.53
C PHE A 198 8.94 -4.54 19.72
N GLY A 199 8.74 -3.70 18.71
CA GLY A 199 7.57 -3.70 17.83
C GLY A 199 7.93 -3.95 16.36
N ALA A 200 8.80 -4.94 16.09
CA ALA A 200 9.30 -5.18 14.73
C ALA A 200 8.22 -5.77 13.80
N PHE A 201 7.52 -6.83 14.23
CA PHE A 201 6.51 -7.51 13.41
C PHE A 201 5.07 -7.10 13.77
N PRO A 202 4.21 -6.76 12.79
CA PRO A 202 4.52 -6.53 11.38
C PRO A 202 5.11 -5.13 11.17
N SER A 203 5.72 -4.92 10.00
CA SER A 203 6.19 -3.59 9.61
C SER A 203 5.03 -2.67 9.24
N LEU A 204 4.76 -1.65 10.06
CA LEU A 204 3.81 -0.59 9.74
C LEU A 204 4.29 0.28 8.57
N HIS A 205 5.60 0.46 8.40
CA HIS A 205 6.18 1.10 7.22
C HIS A 205 5.81 0.36 5.92
N GLY A 206 5.95 -0.98 5.94
CA GLY A 206 5.52 -1.85 4.85
C GLY A 206 4.01 -1.77 4.62
N ALA A 207 3.22 -1.79 5.71
CA ALA A 207 1.76 -1.71 5.63
C ALA A 207 1.28 -0.40 4.97
N PHE A 208 1.86 0.76 5.33
CA PHE A 208 1.44 2.07 4.80
C PHE A 208 1.68 2.18 3.31
N SER A 209 2.89 1.81 2.88
CA SER A 209 3.27 1.86 1.46
C SER A 209 2.38 0.92 0.64
N CYS A 210 2.11 -0.29 1.14
CA CYS A 210 1.18 -1.23 0.51
C CYS A 210 -0.26 -0.68 0.44
N CYS A 211 -0.75 -0.06 1.50
CA CYS A 211 -2.10 0.50 1.55
C CYS A 211 -2.27 1.63 0.52
N CYS A 212 -1.30 2.55 0.46
CA CYS A 212 -1.28 3.62 -0.54
C CYS A 212 -1.28 3.03 -1.96
N PHE A 213 -0.43 2.03 -2.21
CA PHE A 213 -0.35 1.34 -3.49
C PHE A 213 -1.67 0.68 -3.87
N LEU A 214 -2.25 -0.17 -3.02
CA LEU A 214 -3.48 -0.93 -3.32
C LEU A 214 -4.64 -0.01 -3.70
N PHE A 215 -4.79 1.13 -3.01
CA PHE A 215 -5.85 2.08 -3.31
C PHE A 215 -5.59 2.88 -4.58
N VAL A 216 -4.43 3.51 -4.73
CA VAL A 216 -4.16 4.39 -5.89
C VAL A 216 -3.98 3.57 -7.18
N ALA A 217 -3.38 2.38 -7.11
CA ALA A 217 -3.20 1.50 -8.26
C ALA A 217 -4.53 1.02 -8.86
N ARG A 218 -5.61 0.98 -8.05
CA ARG A 218 -6.97 0.70 -8.52
C ARG A 218 -7.47 1.74 -9.52
N TYR A 219 -7.08 3.01 -9.35
CA TYR A 219 -7.60 4.14 -10.11
C TYR A 219 -6.59 4.71 -11.12
N SER A 220 -5.31 4.37 -11.03
CA SER A 220 -4.29 4.92 -11.93
C SER A 220 -3.14 3.95 -12.19
N ARG A 221 -2.93 3.64 -13.48
CA ARG A 221 -1.78 2.84 -13.93
C ARG A 221 -0.45 3.57 -13.68
N ARG A 222 -0.40 4.89 -13.86
CA ARG A 222 0.78 5.70 -13.51
C ARG A 222 1.03 5.71 -12.01
N GLY A 223 -0.04 5.86 -11.23
CA GLY A 223 0.01 5.76 -9.77
C GLY A 223 0.50 4.39 -9.31
N ALA A 224 0.12 3.31 -9.99
CA ALA A 224 0.61 1.96 -9.72
C ALA A 224 2.13 1.85 -9.89
N TYR A 225 2.71 2.41 -10.97
CA TYR A 225 4.17 2.38 -11.14
C TYR A 225 4.90 3.20 -10.09
N ILE A 226 4.43 4.42 -9.81
CA ILE A 226 5.05 5.32 -8.83
C ILE A 226 5.01 4.71 -7.43
N LEU A 227 3.83 4.24 -7.00
CA LEU A 227 3.69 3.66 -5.66
C LEU A 227 4.23 2.25 -5.56
N GLY A 228 4.31 1.50 -6.67
CA GLY A 228 5.01 0.22 -6.72
C GLY A 228 6.50 0.40 -6.47
N PHE A 229 7.13 1.40 -7.10
CA PHE A 229 8.50 1.79 -6.77
C PHE A 229 8.62 2.22 -5.30
N TYR A 230 7.71 3.03 -4.79
CA TYR A 230 7.71 3.45 -3.39
C TYR A 230 7.61 2.27 -2.42
N VAL A 231 6.78 1.25 -2.69
CA VAL A 231 6.71 0.04 -1.86
C VAL A 231 8.08 -0.64 -1.79
N LEU A 232 8.71 -0.89 -2.94
CA LEU A 232 10.03 -1.52 -2.98
C LEU A 232 11.11 -0.67 -2.30
N TRP A 233 11.07 0.65 -2.50
CA TRP A 233 11.99 1.59 -1.88
C TRP A 233 11.80 1.64 -0.36
N GLN A 234 10.57 1.67 0.14
CA GLN A 234 10.27 1.65 1.56
C GLN A 234 10.73 0.35 2.22
N TRP A 235 10.49 -0.79 1.58
CA TRP A 235 10.92 -2.12 2.04
C TRP A 235 12.45 -2.21 2.11
N PHE A 236 13.14 -1.80 1.04
CA PHE A 236 14.60 -1.68 1.02
C PHE A 236 15.09 -0.81 2.17
N SER A 237 14.51 0.39 2.32
CA SER A 237 14.95 1.38 3.31
C SER A 237 14.84 0.85 4.74
N THR A 238 13.75 0.17 5.07
CA THR A 238 13.55 -0.41 6.41
C THR A 238 14.56 -1.52 6.74
N MET A 239 14.95 -2.34 5.75
CA MET A 239 15.95 -3.38 5.96
C MET A 239 17.37 -2.80 5.98
N TYR A 240 17.68 -1.89 5.07
CA TYR A 240 18.97 -1.19 4.97
C TYR A 240 19.29 -0.39 6.25
N LEU A 241 18.27 0.21 6.86
CA LEU A 241 18.40 0.92 8.13
C LEU A 241 18.30 0.01 9.37
N ARG A 242 18.24 -1.33 9.17
CA ARG A 242 18.22 -2.36 10.22
C ARG A 242 17.00 -2.32 11.14
N HIS A 243 15.89 -1.77 10.67
CA HIS A 243 14.64 -1.66 11.45
C HIS A 243 13.67 -2.81 11.25
N HIS A 244 13.82 -3.61 10.19
CA HIS A 244 12.90 -4.71 9.89
C HIS A 244 13.59 -5.89 9.21
N TRP A 245 13.09 -7.07 9.51
CA TRP A 245 13.33 -8.31 8.77
C TRP A 245 12.45 -8.36 7.51
N ARG A 246 12.74 -9.29 6.57
CA ARG A 246 11.92 -9.47 5.36
C ARG A 246 10.52 -9.95 5.74
N ILE A 247 10.42 -10.83 6.73
CA ILE A 247 9.13 -11.35 7.22
C ILE A 247 8.21 -10.24 7.75
N ASP A 248 8.76 -9.20 8.38
CA ASP A 248 7.98 -8.05 8.88
C ASP A 248 7.24 -7.33 7.75
N LEU A 249 7.89 -7.24 6.59
CA LEU A 249 7.36 -6.57 5.40
C LEU A 249 6.27 -7.40 4.72
N LEU A 250 6.42 -8.73 4.69
CA LEU A 250 5.32 -9.62 4.29
C LEU A 250 4.13 -9.52 5.26
N GLY A 251 4.38 -9.44 6.56
CA GLY A 251 3.34 -9.23 7.57
C GLY A 251 2.60 -7.90 7.35
N GLY A 252 3.33 -6.82 7.07
CA GLY A 252 2.75 -5.51 6.75
C GLY A 252 1.89 -5.54 5.49
N LEU A 253 2.38 -6.18 4.42
CA LEU A 253 1.60 -6.43 3.21
C LEU A 253 0.33 -7.24 3.52
N ALA A 254 0.44 -8.32 4.30
CA ALA A 254 -0.69 -9.16 4.66
C ALA A 254 -1.77 -8.38 5.41
N TYR A 255 -1.39 -7.49 6.34
CA TYR A 255 -2.35 -6.67 7.09
C TYR A 255 -3.05 -5.64 6.20
N SER A 256 -2.30 -4.99 5.30
CA SER A 256 -2.89 -4.08 4.33
C SER A 256 -3.80 -4.80 3.33
N ALA A 257 -3.39 -5.97 2.86
CA ALA A 257 -4.15 -6.84 1.96
C ALA A 257 -5.46 -7.31 2.61
N PHE A 258 -5.39 -7.75 3.86
CA PHE A 258 -6.56 -8.14 4.65
C PHE A 258 -7.56 -7.00 4.80
N ALA A 259 -7.10 -5.83 5.28
CA ALA A 259 -7.96 -4.66 5.43
C ALA A 259 -8.60 -4.25 4.10
N PHE A 260 -7.81 -4.21 3.01
CA PHE A 260 -8.33 -3.91 1.67
C PHE A 260 -9.39 -4.93 1.20
N SER A 261 -9.19 -6.21 1.49
CA SER A 261 -10.11 -7.29 1.10
C SER A 261 -11.49 -7.15 1.74
N ILE A 262 -11.55 -6.74 3.02
CA ILE A 262 -12.80 -6.51 3.75
C ILE A 262 -13.69 -5.51 3.00
N PHE A 263 -13.09 -4.44 2.46
CA PHE A 263 -13.83 -3.35 1.84
C PHE A 263 -13.87 -3.42 0.31
N TYR A 264 -13.28 -4.45 -0.32
CA TYR A 264 -13.16 -4.52 -1.77
C TYR A 264 -14.53 -4.45 -2.49
N ARG A 265 -15.53 -5.18 -1.99
CA ARG A 265 -16.90 -5.13 -2.53
C ARG A 265 -17.55 -3.75 -2.36
N SER A 266 -17.26 -3.06 -1.26
CA SER A 266 -17.75 -1.70 -1.03
C SER A 266 -17.14 -0.73 -2.06
N LEU A 267 -15.85 -0.84 -2.33
CA LEU A 267 -15.19 -0.05 -3.37
C LEU A 267 -15.83 -0.28 -4.76
N GLN A 268 -16.13 -1.53 -5.13
CA GLN A 268 -16.84 -1.82 -6.39
C GLN A 268 -18.21 -1.15 -6.47
N ARG A 269 -18.98 -1.16 -5.38
CA ARG A 269 -20.30 -0.49 -5.33
C ARG A 269 -20.17 1.02 -5.49
N MET A 270 -19.15 1.61 -4.87
CA MET A 270 -18.90 3.06 -4.95
C MET A 270 -18.46 3.47 -6.35
N ASP A 271 -17.60 2.67 -6.99
CA ASP A 271 -17.20 2.88 -8.38
C ASP A 271 -18.40 2.76 -9.33
N LYS A 272 -19.30 1.79 -9.11
CA LYS A 272 -20.54 1.65 -9.89
C LYS A 272 -21.48 2.84 -9.70
N ALA A 273 -21.69 3.27 -8.45
CA ALA A 273 -22.53 4.44 -8.15
C ALA A 273 -21.97 5.73 -8.77
N TYR A 274 -20.65 5.87 -8.82
CA TYR A 274 -20.00 6.98 -9.50
C TYR A 274 -20.19 6.92 -11.01
N ALA A 275 -19.97 5.75 -11.62
CA ALA A 275 -20.15 5.55 -13.06
C ALA A 275 -21.60 5.80 -13.53
N THR A 276 -22.60 5.50 -12.69
CA THR A 276 -24.02 5.77 -12.99
C THR A 276 -24.48 7.17 -12.58
N GLY A 277 -23.58 8.03 -12.07
CA GLY A 277 -23.90 9.39 -11.61
C GLY A 277 -24.67 9.46 -10.28
N ALA A 278 -24.86 8.33 -9.58
CA ALA A 278 -25.64 8.26 -8.35
C ALA A 278 -24.91 8.80 -7.11
N SER A 279 -23.56 8.81 -7.10
CA SER A 279 -22.76 9.27 -5.96
C SER A 279 -22.30 10.74 -6.02
N GLY A 280 -22.69 11.47 -7.07
CA GLY A 280 -22.19 12.82 -7.36
C GLY A 280 -20.76 12.85 -7.88
N GLU A 281 -20.22 14.06 -8.03
CA GLU A 281 -18.92 14.35 -8.61
C GLU A 281 -17.74 14.07 -7.66
N ASN A 282 -16.55 13.80 -8.21
CA ASN A 282 -15.31 13.64 -7.43
C ASN A 282 -14.67 14.99 -7.04
N GLY A 283 -13.53 14.98 -6.35
CA GLY A 283 -12.92 16.20 -5.81
C GLY A 283 -12.51 17.23 -6.86
N TRP A 284 -11.89 16.80 -7.97
CA TRP A 284 -11.46 17.77 -8.98
C TRP A 284 -12.65 18.35 -9.76
N GLN A 285 -13.68 17.54 -10.03
CA GLN A 285 -14.91 17.98 -10.70
C GLN A 285 -15.57 19.10 -9.89
N ARG A 286 -15.77 18.88 -8.57
CA ARG A 286 -16.34 19.89 -7.67
C ARG A 286 -15.47 21.13 -7.49
N LEU A 287 -14.14 20.98 -7.49
CA LEU A 287 -13.23 22.10 -7.23
C LEU A 287 -13.11 23.05 -8.42
N PHE A 288 -13.21 22.50 -9.63
CA PHE A 288 -12.97 23.25 -10.86
C PHE A 288 -14.22 23.50 -11.70
N GLU A 289 -15.41 23.13 -11.20
CA GLU A 289 -16.69 23.40 -11.85
C GLU A 289 -16.81 24.87 -12.30
N GLY A 290 -17.13 25.09 -13.57
CA GLY A 290 -17.27 26.42 -14.17
C GLY A 290 -15.95 27.16 -14.44
N THR A 291 -14.79 26.54 -14.22
CA THR A 291 -13.48 27.18 -14.41
C THR A 291 -12.78 26.73 -15.71
N ARG A 292 -11.79 27.50 -16.17
CA ARG A 292 -10.92 27.08 -17.30
C ARG A 292 -10.16 25.78 -17.03
N LEU A 293 -9.93 25.44 -15.76
CA LEU A 293 -9.24 24.22 -15.37
C LEU A 293 -10.11 22.99 -15.61
N GLN A 294 -11.44 23.10 -15.47
CA GLN A 294 -12.37 22.02 -15.82
C GLN A 294 -12.16 21.57 -17.28
N TYR A 295 -12.07 22.51 -18.23
CA TYR A 295 -11.85 22.19 -19.65
C TYR A 295 -10.55 21.41 -19.91
N LEU A 296 -9.48 21.68 -19.14
CA LEU A 296 -8.21 20.96 -19.26
C LEU A 296 -8.31 19.53 -18.75
N PHE A 297 -9.08 19.29 -17.68
CA PHE A 297 -9.35 17.96 -17.17
C PHE A 297 -10.34 17.21 -18.07
N ASP A 298 -11.41 17.86 -18.52
CA ASP A 298 -12.44 17.32 -19.42
C ASP A 298 -11.87 16.87 -20.77
N LYS A 299 -10.94 17.64 -21.36
CA LYS A 299 -10.21 17.24 -22.57
C LYS A 299 -9.36 15.98 -22.41
N ARG A 300 -8.98 15.62 -21.18
CA ARG A 300 -8.27 14.36 -20.90
C ARG A 300 -9.23 13.20 -20.66
N THR A 301 -10.51 13.49 -20.40
CA THR A 301 -11.55 12.51 -20.02
C THR A 301 -12.07 11.67 -21.18
N GLU A 302 -11.77 12.02 -22.45
CA GLU A 302 -11.99 11.11 -23.60
C GLU A 302 -11.34 9.74 -23.40
N LYS A 303 -10.35 9.64 -22.51
CA LYS A 303 -9.88 8.36 -21.96
C LYS A 303 -10.64 8.09 -20.66
N GLY A 304 -11.83 7.51 -20.82
CA GLY A 304 -12.81 7.30 -19.76
C GLY A 304 -12.25 6.77 -18.44
N TYR A 305 -13.01 7.01 -17.38
CA TYR A 305 -12.73 6.59 -16.01
C TYR A 305 -12.80 5.06 -15.89
N VAL A 306 -11.78 4.38 -16.43
CA VAL A 306 -11.65 2.93 -16.34
C VAL A 306 -10.99 2.67 -14.99
N SER A 307 -11.79 2.27 -13.99
CA SER A 307 -11.26 1.56 -12.83
C SER A 307 -10.36 0.45 -13.37
N VAL A 308 -9.05 0.54 -13.11
CA VAL A 308 -8.05 -0.41 -13.64
C VAL A 308 -8.35 -1.83 -13.14
N MET A 309 -9.23 -1.95 -12.14
CA MET A 309 -9.69 -3.19 -11.53
C MET A 309 -11.22 -3.37 -11.53
N GLY A 310 -11.97 -2.61 -12.34
CA GLY A 310 -13.43 -2.76 -12.54
C GLY A 310 -13.76 -3.48 -13.84
N ASP A 311 -14.79 -4.32 -13.82
CA ASP A 311 -15.25 -5.17 -14.92
C ASP A 311 -15.47 -4.39 -16.23
N ARG A 312 -14.95 -4.97 -17.32
CA ARG A 312 -15.43 -4.75 -18.69
C ARG A 312 -16.12 -6.04 -19.12
N ASP A 313 -17.34 -6.15 -18.65
CA ASP A 313 -18.48 -6.98 -19.05
C ASP A 313 -19.44 -6.65 -17.90
N ASP A 314 -20.40 -5.76 -18.07
CA ASP A 314 -21.74 -6.14 -18.49
C ASP A 314 -22.45 -4.88 -19.03
N GLY A 315 -22.83 -4.91 -20.30
CA GLY A 315 -23.50 -3.81 -20.97
C GLY A 315 -24.44 -4.30 -22.06
N GLU A 316 -25.26 -5.32 -21.77
CA GLU A 316 -26.31 -5.74 -22.71
C GLU A 316 -27.60 -6.13 -21.97
N TYR A 317 -28.42 -5.13 -21.66
CA TYR A 317 -29.84 -5.29 -21.40
C TYR A 317 -30.61 -4.18 -22.12
N VAL A 318 -30.55 -4.18 -23.45
CA VAL A 318 -31.59 -3.59 -24.29
C VAL A 318 -31.86 -4.54 -25.45
N ARG A 319 -32.95 -5.32 -25.28
CA ARG A 319 -33.67 -6.14 -26.28
C ARG A 319 -33.16 -6.04 -27.72
N LEU A 320 -32.46 -7.06 -28.21
CA LEU A 320 -32.53 -7.49 -29.61
C LEU A 320 -32.47 -9.02 -29.68
N SER A 321 -33.17 -9.56 -30.67
CA SER A 321 -33.65 -10.94 -30.80
C SER A 321 -32.55 -12.01 -30.82
N VAL A 322 -32.87 -13.17 -30.25
CA VAL A 322 -31.99 -14.29 -29.85
C VAL A 322 -31.49 -15.17 -31.01
N ASP A 323 -31.90 -14.98 -32.27
CA ASP A 323 -31.64 -15.98 -33.32
C ASP A 323 -30.59 -15.60 -34.39
N ASP A 324 -30.10 -14.35 -34.45
CA ASP A 324 -29.15 -13.92 -35.51
C ASP A 324 -27.66 -13.95 -35.09
N ALA A 325 -27.37 -13.95 -33.78
CA ALA A 325 -25.98 -13.87 -33.28
C ALA A 325 -25.25 -15.23 -33.23
N ILE A 326 -25.98 -16.35 -33.29
CA ILE A 326 -25.41 -17.70 -33.12
C ILE A 326 -24.68 -18.18 -34.40
N ARG A 327 -24.90 -17.54 -35.55
CA ARG A 327 -24.42 -18.06 -36.84
C ARG A 327 -23.12 -17.44 -37.38
N ASN A 328 -22.67 -16.30 -36.86
CA ASN A 328 -21.60 -15.50 -37.51
C ASN A 328 -20.30 -15.26 -36.70
N HIS A 329 -20.12 -15.86 -35.51
CA HIS A 329 -18.94 -15.58 -34.65
C HIS A 329 -18.07 -16.79 -34.29
N ARG A 330 -18.04 -17.83 -35.13
CA ARG A 330 -16.84 -18.69 -35.22
C ARG A 330 -15.91 -18.09 -36.26
N GLU A 331 -14.65 -17.91 -35.89
CA GLU A 331 -13.54 -17.46 -36.75
C GLU A 331 -13.53 -15.95 -37.05
N ARG A 332 -12.93 -15.19 -36.12
CA ARG A 332 -11.94 -14.15 -36.47
C ARG A 332 -11.09 -13.78 -35.27
N ASP A 333 -9.79 -13.76 -35.51
CA ASP A 333 -8.69 -13.83 -34.56
C ASP A 333 -8.47 -12.60 -33.65
N LEU A 334 -7.83 -12.90 -32.52
CA LEU A 334 -7.55 -12.11 -31.34
C LEU A 334 -6.42 -11.06 -31.47
N GLU A 335 -6.26 -10.39 -32.63
CA GLU A 335 -5.17 -9.38 -32.80
C GLU A 335 -5.59 -7.98 -33.28
N SER A 336 -6.87 -7.69 -33.52
CA SER A 336 -7.27 -6.38 -34.11
C SER A 336 -8.03 -5.41 -33.20
N ALA A 337 -8.04 -5.57 -31.87
CA ALA A 337 -8.76 -4.66 -30.96
C ALA A 337 -8.01 -3.35 -30.60
N TRP A 338 -7.12 -2.86 -31.48
CA TRP A 338 -6.40 -1.59 -31.30
C TRP A 338 -6.95 -0.41 -32.12
N VAL A 339 -7.98 -0.63 -32.94
CA VAL A 339 -8.60 0.43 -33.75
C VAL A 339 -10.09 0.12 -33.92
N ASP A 340 -10.91 0.49 -32.94
CA ASP A 340 -12.26 1.06 -33.20
C ASP A 340 -12.86 1.56 -31.88
N ASP A 341 -12.77 2.86 -31.61
CA ASP A 341 -13.61 3.56 -30.63
C ASP A 341 -14.44 4.57 -31.43
N ARG A 342 -15.52 4.09 -32.05
CA ARG A 342 -16.62 4.93 -32.55
C ARG A 342 -17.92 4.42 -31.97
N GLY A 343 -18.53 5.22 -31.08
CA GLY A 343 -19.94 5.01 -30.74
C GLY A 343 -20.46 5.48 -29.39
N ALA A 344 -19.98 6.59 -28.84
CA ALA A 344 -20.75 7.33 -27.83
C ALA A 344 -20.35 8.82 -27.83
N THR A 345 -20.96 9.61 -28.69
CA THR A 345 -20.87 11.07 -28.63
C THR A 345 -21.76 11.59 -27.52
N TRP A 346 -21.17 12.07 -26.42
CA TRP A 346 -21.84 12.98 -25.49
C TRP A 346 -21.60 14.41 -25.95
N THR A 347 -22.66 15.20 -26.05
CA THR A 347 -22.58 16.63 -26.35
C THR A 347 -22.00 17.37 -25.15
N THR A 348 -20.84 18.00 -25.32
CA THR A 348 -20.33 19.01 -24.39
C THR A 348 -21.32 20.17 -24.34
N ARG A 349 -21.80 20.56 -23.17
CA ARG A 349 -22.51 21.84 -23.00
C ARG A 349 -21.55 22.97 -23.35
N ASP A 350 -21.94 23.83 -24.27
CA ASP A 350 -21.18 25.00 -24.68
C ASP A 350 -21.25 26.05 -23.55
N PRO A 351 -20.11 26.47 -22.95
CA PRO A 351 -20.11 27.45 -21.88
C PRO A 351 -20.57 28.85 -22.31
N THR A 352 -20.84 29.11 -23.60
CA THR A 352 -21.44 30.38 -24.04
C THR A 352 -22.96 30.47 -23.91
N GLU A 353 -23.66 29.38 -23.57
CA GLU A 353 -25.14 29.40 -23.47
C GLU A 353 -25.71 30.15 -22.25
N HIS A 354 -24.88 30.65 -21.33
CA HIS A 354 -25.32 31.42 -20.14
C HIS A 354 -24.60 32.77 -19.98
N MET A 355 -24.36 33.49 -21.08
CA MET A 355 -24.19 34.94 -20.97
C MET A 355 -25.56 35.62 -21.17
N PRO A 356 -26.22 36.16 -20.13
CA PRO A 356 -27.33 37.07 -20.36
C PRO A 356 -26.82 38.27 -21.18
N GLY A 357 -27.40 38.44 -22.37
CA GLY A 357 -27.04 39.52 -23.26
C GLY A 357 -27.43 40.89 -22.71
N LYS A 358 -26.46 41.81 -22.81
CA LYS A 358 -26.53 43.29 -22.77
C LYS A 358 -27.23 43.98 -21.60
#